data_AF-A0A1U9LG09-F1
#
_entry.id   AF-A0A1U9LG09-F1
#
_cell.length_a   1.000
_cell.length_b   1.000
_cell.length_c   1.000
_cell.angle_alpha   90.00
_cell.angle_beta   90.00
_cell.angle_gamma   90.00
#
_symmetry.space_group_name_H-M   'P 1'
#
loop_
_entity.id
_entity.type
_entity.pdbx_description
1 polymer ?
#
loop_
_entity_poly.entity_id
_entity_poly.type
_entity_poly.pdbx_seq_one_letter_code
_entity_poly.pdbx_strand_id
1 'polypeptide(L)'
;MATPSTVTIGCKLPNGLVLSLGEVRHELAGTRASAVIGGYGLTPVPAEFWAAWSRAYAEYPLLKNGLIFAQTTLEKATGQAREQAALRTGTEPLNPATPAPGITPA
;
A
#
# COMPACT_ATOMS: atom_id res chain seq x y z
N MET A 1 18.19 -7.72 -24.68
CA MET A 1 18.07 -7.00 -23.40
C MET A 1 16.70 -7.31 -22.84
N ALA A 2 16.61 -8.07 -21.74
CA ALA A 2 15.32 -8.41 -21.14
C ALA A 2 14.73 -7.13 -20.50
N THR A 3 13.51 -6.77 -20.88
CA THR A 3 12.77 -5.70 -20.22
C THR A 3 12.67 -6.02 -18.74
N PRO A 4 13.04 -5.13 -17.81
CA PRO A 4 12.92 -5.42 -16.39
C PRO A 4 11.45 -5.65 -16.05
N SER A 5 11.13 -6.85 -15.57
CA SER A 5 9.77 -7.19 -15.13
C SER A 5 9.32 -6.21 -14.05
N THR A 6 8.14 -5.62 -14.21
CA THR A 6 7.55 -4.69 -13.23
C THR A 6 6.42 -5.35 -12.48
N VAL A 7 6.29 -5.06 -11.19
CA VAL A 7 5.11 -5.40 -10.38
C VAL A 7 4.36 -4.13 -10.01
N THR A 8 3.05 -4.23 -9.85
CA THR A 8 2.23 -3.14 -9.33
C THR A 8 2.08 -3.32 -7.84
N ILE A 9 2.55 -2.34 -7.07
CA ILE A 9 2.43 -2.32 -5.61
C ILE A 9 1.23 -1.46 -5.23
N GLY A 10 0.31 -2.02 -4.44
CA GLY A 10 -0.72 -1.24 -3.76
C GLY A 10 -0.22 -0.73 -2.42
N CYS A 11 -0.51 0.54 -2.09
CA CYS A 11 -0.22 1.13 -0.78
C CYS A 11 -1.45 1.85 -0.22
N LYS A 12 -1.89 1.43 0.97
CA LYS A 12 -3.09 1.97 1.65
C LYS A 12 -2.84 3.18 2.53
N LEU A 13 -1.58 3.55 2.76
CA LEU A 13 -1.24 4.62 3.69
C LEU A 13 -1.66 5.99 3.13
N PRO A 14 -2.12 6.94 3.97
CA PRO A 14 -2.52 8.25 3.49
C PRO A 14 -1.45 9.00 2.70
N ASN A 15 -0.23 9.01 3.25
CA ASN A 15 0.90 9.75 2.68
C ASN A 15 1.75 8.92 1.70
N GLY A 16 1.40 7.64 1.49
CA GLY A 16 2.26 6.70 0.78
C GLY A 16 3.42 6.20 1.65
N LEU A 17 4.44 5.63 0.99
CA LEU A 17 5.60 5.06 1.67
C LEU A 17 6.83 5.06 0.75
N VAL A 18 8.00 5.44 1.27
CA VAL A 18 9.25 5.30 0.54
C VAL A 18 9.91 3.97 0.89
N LEU A 19 10.02 3.07 -0.09
CA LEU A 19 10.80 1.84 0.03
C LEU A 19 12.25 2.16 -0.27
N SER A 20 13.16 1.79 0.63
CA SER A 20 14.60 1.95 0.43
C SER A 20 15.31 0.60 0.58
N LEU A 21 16.24 0.31 -0.32
CA LEU A 21 17.15 -0.83 -0.21
C LEU A 21 18.53 -0.40 -0.73
N GLY A 22 19.46 -0.15 0.19
CA GLY A 22 20.73 0.51 -0.15
C GLY A 22 20.50 1.94 -0.63
N GLU A 23 21.04 2.29 -1.80
CA GLU A 23 20.91 3.61 -2.42
C GLU A 23 19.63 3.76 -3.27
N VAL A 24 18.96 2.64 -3.59
CA VAL A 24 17.76 2.65 -4.43
C VAL A 24 16.54 2.97 -3.58
N ARG A 25 15.73 3.93 -4.04
CA ARG A 25 14.49 4.36 -3.41
C ARG A 25 13.33 4.36 -4.39
N HIS A 26 12.18 3.87 -3.96
CA HIS A 26 10.93 3.93 -4.70
C HIS A 26 9.82 4.49 -3.80
N GLU A 27 9.11 5.49 -4.29
CA GLU A 27 8.01 6.12 -3.58
C GLU A 27 6.67 5.51 -4.01
N LEU A 28 5.98 4.88 -3.07
CA LEU A 28 4.65 4.33 -3.27
C LEU A 28 3.62 5.43 -3.09
N ALA A 29 2.72 5.54 -4.06
CA ALA A 29 1.55 6.38 -3.96
C ALA A 29 0.57 5.79 -2.93
N GLY A 30 0.20 6.61 -1.93
CA GLY A 30 -0.82 6.29 -0.95
C GLY A 30 -2.22 6.70 -1.37
N THR A 31 -3.13 6.91 -0.41
CA THR A 31 -4.46 7.47 -0.71
C THR A 31 -4.43 8.93 -1.15
N ARG A 32 -3.29 9.63 -1.00
CA ARG A 32 -3.08 10.96 -1.60
C ARG A 32 -3.01 10.96 -3.13
N ALA A 33 -2.93 9.80 -3.78
CA ALA A 33 -2.88 9.71 -5.23
C ALA A 33 -4.17 10.23 -5.88
N SER A 34 -4.09 10.74 -7.11
CA SER A 34 -5.27 11.17 -7.86
C SER A 34 -6.20 10.00 -8.23
N ALA A 35 -5.64 8.80 -8.38
CA ALA A 35 -6.36 7.57 -8.67
C ALA A 35 -6.12 6.55 -7.55
N VAL A 36 -7.17 6.29 -6.76
CA VAL A 36 -7.15 5.36 -5.62
C VAL A 36 -8.21 4.30 -5.83
N ILE A 37 -7.84 3.03 -5.67
CA ILE A 37 -8.75 1.89 -5.79
C ILE A 37 -8.84 1.21 -4.43
N GLY A 38 -10.05 1.09 -3.86
CA GLY A 38 -10.23 0.42 -2.55
C GLY A 38 -9.40 1.02 -1.41
N GLY A 39 -9.05 2.30 -1.51
CA GLY A 39 -8.15 2.95 -0.55
C GLY A 39 -6.66 2.70 -0.80
N TYR A 40 -6.26 2.12 -1.92
CA TYR A 40 -4.85 1.94 -2.29
C TYR A 40 -4.44 2.84 -3.45
N GLY A 41 -3.32 3.52 -3.32
CA GLY A 41 -2.59 4.04 -4.47
C GLY A 41 -1.76 2.92 -5.10
N LEU A 42 -1.69 2.88 -6.43
CA LEU A 42 -1.02 1.82 -7.18
C LEU A 42 0.24 2.38 -7.84
N THR A 43 1.38 1.73 -7.64
CA THR A 43 2.68 2.19 -8.15
C THR A 43 3.44 1.05 -8.82
N PRO A 44 3.89 1.19 -10.08
CA PRO A 44 4.75 0.20 -10.73
C PRO A 44 6.18 0.30 -10.17
N VAL A 45 6.76 -0.83 -9.79
CA VAL A 45 8.12 -0.94 -9.23
C VAL A 45 8.83 -2.15 -9.86
N PRO A 46 10.16 -2.13 -10.05
CA PRO A 46 10.90 -3.28 -10.54
C PRO A 46 10.69 -4.53 -9.67
N ALA A 47 10.39 -5.67 -10.30
CA ALA A 47 10.09 -6.92 -9.59
C ALA A 47 11.25 -7.40 -8.73
N GLU A 48 12.48 -7.29 -9.23
CA GLU A 48 13.70 -7.66 -8.51
C GLU A 48 13.89 -6.82 -7.23
N PHE A 49 13.63 -5.51 -7.32
CA PHE A 49 13.68 -4.62 -6.16
C PHE A 49 12.64 -5.04 -5.12
N TRP A 50 11.39 -5.26 -5.53
CA TRP A 50 10.33 -5.67 -4.60
C TRP A 50 10.63 -7.03 -3.96
N ALA A 51 11.11 -8.01 -4.72
CA ALA A 51 11.49 -9.32 -4.19
C ALA A 51 12.59 -9.21 -3.13
N ALA A 52 13.62 -8.40 -3.38
CA ALA A 52 14.69 -8.17 -2.42
C ALA A 52 14.21 -7.40 -1.19
N TRP A 53 13.42 -6.33 -1.39
CA TRP A 53 12.89 -5.50 -0.30
C TRP A 53 11.93 -6.27 0.59
N SER A 54 10.94 -6.96 0.01
CA SER A 54 9.95 -7.75 0.77
C SER A 54 10.60 -8.90 1.55
N ARG A 55 11.68 -9.50 1.04
CA ARG A 55 12.45 -10.49 1.79
C ARG A 55 13.19 -9.87 2.97
N ALA A 56 13.83 -8.70 2.77
CA ALA A 56 14.55 -8.00 3.82
C ALA A 56 13.61 -7.47 4.93
N TYR A 57 12.39 -7.10 4.55
CA TYR A 57 11.36 -6.51 5.43
C TYR A 57 10.14 -7.41 5.60
N ALA A 58 10.31 -8.73 5.57
CA ALA A 58 9.20 -9.71 5.63
C ALA A 58 8.32 -9.52 6.88
N GLU A 59 8.93 -9.09 7.98
CA GLU A 59 8.28 -8.87 9.26
C GLU A 59 7.64 -7.48 9.40
N TYR A 60 7.78 -6.62 8.39
CA TYR A 60 7.27 -5.26 8.46
C TYR A 60 5.73 -5.24 8.52
N PRO A 61 5.12 -4.60 9.53
CA PRO A 61 3.69 -4.71 9.77
C PRO A 61 2.81 -4.34 8.58
N LEU A 62 3.24 -3.36 7.76
CA LEU A 62 2.46 -2.96 6.59
C LEU A 62 2.38 -4.06 5.53
N LEU A 63 3.44 -4.86 5.39
CA LEU A 63 3.48 -6.00 4.48
C LEU A 63 2.65 -7.15 5.05
N LYS A 64 2.84 -7.48 6.33
CA LYS A 64 2.10 -8.55 7.02
C LYS A 64 0.61 -8.33 7.05
N ASN A 65 0.19 -7.09 7.27
CA ASN A 65 -1.21 -6.74 7.42
C ASN A 65 -1.90 -6.49 6.06
N GLY A 66 -1.18 -6.57 4.93
CA GLY A 66 -1.76 -6.32 3.60
C GLY A 66 -2.02 -4.84 3.30
N LEU A 67 -1.41 -3.92 4.05
CA LEU A 67 -1.48 -2.48 3.79
C LEU A 67 -0.56 -2.06 2.62
N ILE A 68 0.47 -2.87 2.36
CA ILE A 68 1.21 -2.89 1.11
C ILE A 68 1.24 -4.30 0.54
N PHE A 69 1.06 -4.45 -0.77
CA PHE A 69 1.14 -5.74 -1.46
C PHE A 69 1.58 -5.54 -2.91
N ALA A 70 2.04 -6.60 -3.58
CA ALA A 70 2.41 -6.54 -5.00
C ALA A 70 1.65 -7.56 -5.83
N GLN A 71 1.34 -7.19 -7.07
CA GLN A 71 0.73 -8.04 -8.08
C GLN A 71 1.46 -7.91 -9.42
N THR A 72 1.41 -8.97 -10.23
CA THR A 72 2.15 -9.01 -11.50
C THR A 72 1.56 -8.11 -12.59
N THR A 73 0.30 -7.72 -12.46
CA THR A 73 -0.39 -6.81 -13.39
C THR A 73 -1.23 -5.80 -12.64
N LEU A 74 -1.51 -4.66 -13.30
CA LEU A 74 -2.36 -3.60 -12.76
C LEU A 74 -3.79 -4.10 -12.48
N GLU A 75 -4.33 -4.96 -13.34
CA GLU A 75 -5.68 -5.52 -13.20
C GLU A 75 -5.79 -6.37 -11.93
N LYS A 76 -4.79 -7.23 -11.67
CA LYS A 76 -4.73 -8.02 -10.43
C LYS A 76 -4.58 -7.14 -9.20
N ALA A 77 -3.73 -6.11 -9.28
CA ALA A 77 -3.58 -5.15 -8.19
C ALA A 77 -4.89 -4.43 -7.87
N THR A 78 -5.61 -4.01 -8.91
CA THR A 78 -6.93 -3.37 -8.83
C THR A 78 -7.96 -4.31 -8.20
N GLY A 79 -7.98 -5.58 -8.61
CA GLY A 79 -8.87 -6.62 -8.05
C GLY A 79 -8.65 -6.79 -6.56
N GLN A 80 -7.41 -7.06 -6.14
CA GLN A 80 -7.08 -7.23 -4.72
C GLN A 80 -7.37 -5.97 -3.90
N ALA A 81 -7.07 -4.78 -4.44
CA ALA A 81 -7.35 -3.52 -3.76
C ALA A 81 -8.86 -3.34 -3.48
N ARG A 82 -9.73 -3.73 -4.41
CA ARG A 82 -11.19 -3.72 -4.23
C ARG A 82 -11.63 -4.72 -3.16
N GLU A 83 -11.09 -5.94 -3.20
CA GLU A 83 -11.40 -6.98 -2.20
C GLU A 83 -10.98 -6.54 -0.77
N GLN A 84 -9.87 -5.81 -0.66
CA GLN A 84 -9.32 -5.31 0.61
C GLN A 84 -9.79 -3.89 0.96
N ALA A 85 -10.87 -3.39 0.34
CA ALA A 85 -11.36 -2.04 0.58
C ALA A 85 -11.69 -1.77 2.06
N ALA A 86 -12.25 -2.78 2.74
CA ALA A 86 -12.66 -2.70 4.15
C ALA A 86 -11.49 -2.81 5.16
N LEU A 87 -10.29 -3.21 4.71
CA LEU A 87 -9.13 -3.31 5.59
C LEU A 87 -8.78 -1.92 6.14
N ARG A 88 -8.52 -1.83 7.45
CA ARG A 88 -8.21 -0.58 8.14
C ARG A 88 -6.71 -0.45 8.38
N THR A 89 -6.19 0.74 8.12
CA THR A 89 -4.81 1.17 8.41
C THR A 89 -4.64 1.59 9.87
N GLY A 90 -5.73 1.93 10.56
CA GLY A 90 -5.69 2.57 11.89
C GLY A 90 -5.47 4.08 11.83
N THR A 91 -5.34 4.65 10.63
CA THR A 91 -5.17 6.09 10.39
C THR A 91 -6.39 6.71 9.69
N GLU A 92 -7.51 5.99 9.66
CA GLU A 92 -8.77 6.49 9.12
C GLU A 92 -9.32 7.66 9.97
N PRO A 93 -10.11 8.56 9.37
CA PRO A 93 -10.87 9.56 10.13
C PRO A 93 -11.76 8.89 11.17
N LEU A 94 -11.87 9.50 12.35
CA LEU A 94 -12.80 9.06 13.38
C LEU A 94 -14.24 9.15 12.86
N ASN A 95 -15.04 8.14 13.14
CA ASN A 95 -16.47 8.20 12.85
C ASN A 95 -17.16 9.07 13.91
N PRO A 96 -17.72 10.24 13.55
CA PRO A 96 -18.39 11.10 14.53
C PRO A 96 -19.64 10.46 15.14
N ALA A 97 -20.30 9.52 14.45
CA ALA A 97 -21.46 8.81 14.96
C ALA A 97 -21.09 7.67 15.94
N THR A 98 -19.84 7.19 15.89
CA THR A 98 -19.31 6.15 16.78
C THR A 98 -17.88 6.52 17.19
N PRO A 99 -17.72 7.55 18.03
CA PRO A 99 -16.40 8.01 18.41
C PRO A 99 -15.64 6.95 19.20
N ALA A 100 -14.32 7.05 19.19
CA ALA A 100 -13.48 6.18 20.01
C ALA A 100 -13.80 6.36 21.50
N PRO A 101 -13.60 5.33 22.33
CA PRO A 101 -13.80 5.44 23.78
C PRO A 101 -13.08 6.66 24.36
N GLY A 102 -13.81 7.50 25.09
CA GLY A 102 -13.27 8.73 25.69
C GLY A 102 -13.48 10.02 24.88
N ILE A 103 -14.13 9.97 23.72
CA ILE A 103 -14.51 11.16 22.94
C ILE A 103 -16.02 11.36 22.99
N THR A 104 -16.46 12.53 23.47
CA THR A 104 -17.86 12.94 23.45
C THR A 104 -18.24 13.37 22.03
N PRO A 105 -19.29 12.79 21.41
CA PRO A 105 -19.83 13.32 20.16
C PRO A 105 -20.29 14.76 20.36
N ALA A 106 -20.06 15.62 19.35
CA ALA A 106 -20.55 17.00 19.34
C ALA A 106 -22.06 17.05 19.10
#